data_AF-A0A1M3N148-F1
#
_entry.id   AF-A0A1M3N148-F1
#
_cell.length_a   1.000
_cell.length_b   1.000
_cell.length_c   1.000
_cell.angle_alpha   90.00
_cell.angle_beta   90.00
_cell.angle_gamma   90.00
#
_symmetry.space_group_name_H-M   'P 1'
#
loop_
_entity.id
_entity.type
_entity.pdbx_description
1 polymer ?
#
loop_
_entity_poly.entity_id
_entity_poly.type
_entity_poly.pdbx_seq_one_letter_code
_entity_poly.pdbx_strand_id
1 'polypeptide(L)'
;MRKLVVTLVAFAAGGAFLLACENGPPVKTASGERIDRLTIEERFATSDEVKETSLRGERLRNAVELMDKHGVTSLKGSFESKAVVHTGSVTLIVKPVERQERRIVVQTCAQENVCPFLEAALAKGLIEHKPVACKSEAPCEK
;
A
#
# COMPACT_ATOMS: atom_id res chain seq x y z
N MET A 1 -2.06 -61.21 36.66
CA MET A 1 -1.29 -59.95 36.83
C MET A 1 -1.25 -59.23 35.50
N ARG A 2 -1.64 -57.95 35.48
CA ARG A 2 -1.77 -57.08 34.30
C ARG A 2 -0.40 -56.60 33.83
N LYS A 3 -0.09 -56.68 32.54
CA LYS A 3 0.82 -55.72 31.87
C LYS A 3 0.30 -55.41 30.45
N LEU A 4 -0.24 -54.21 30.34
CA LEU A 4 -0.59 -53.49 29.12
C LEU A 4 0.74 -52.99 28.49
N VAL A 5 1.01 -53.27 27.23
CA VAL A 5 2.04 -52.55 26.47
C VAL A 5 1.37 -51.99 25.22
N VAL A 6 1.04 -50.70 25.33
CA VAL A 6 0.54 -49.86 24.24
C VAL A 6 1.78 -49.37 23.50
N THR A 7 1.99 -49.81 22.26
CA THR A 7 3.01 -49.23 21.39
C THR A 7 2.31 -48.23 20.46
N LEU A 8 2.28 -46.98 20.92
CA LEU A 8 1.96 -45.79 20.14
C LEU A 8 3.17 -45.50 19.24
N VAL A 9 3.11 -45.84 17.95
CA VAL A 9 4.06 -45.30 16.96
C VAL A 9 3.43 -44.03 16.41
N ALA A 10 3.92 -42.90 16.91
CA ALA A 10 3.57 -41.57 16.44
C ALA A 10 4.05 -41.40 14.99
N PHE A 11 3.09 -41.21 14.06
CA PHE A 11 3.37 -40.62 12.76
C PHE A 11 3.73 -39.15 12.98
N ALA A 12 5.02 -38.83 12.98
CA ALA A 12 5.51 -37.46 12.83
C ALA A 12 5.27 -37.02 11.36
N ALA A 13 4.08 -36.48 11.10
CA ALA A 13 3.74 -35.89 9.82
C ALA A 13 4.06 -34.38 9.84
N GLY A 14 4.90 -33.95 8.88
CA GLY A 14 4.98 -32.58 8.36
C GLY A 14 5.48 -31.51 9.35
N GLY A 15 6.70 -31.01 9.29
CA GLY A 15 7.37 -30.58 8.06
C GLY A 15 6.80 -29.25 7.57
N ALA A 16 7.30 -28.16 8.16
CA ALA A 16 7.46 -26.82 7.58
C ALA A 16 6.23 -26.09 6.97
N PHE A 17 5.57 -25.22 7.74
CA PHE A 17 4.84 -24.05 7.21
C PHE A 17 4.65 -22.97 8.30
N LEU A 18 5.73 -22.41 8.85
CA LEU A 18 5.63 -21.26 9.79
C LEU A 18 6.73 -20.22 9.56
N LEU A 19 7.08 -19.94 8.29
CA LEU A 19 7.98 -18.82 7.94
C LEU A 19 7.43 -17.94 6.81
N ALA A 20 6.11 -17.83 6.69
CA ALA A 20 5.49 -16.96 5.69
C ALA A 20 4.22 -16.26 6.23
N CYS A 21 4.32 -15.53 7.34
CA CYS A 21 3.20 -14.72 7.83
C CYS A 21 3.59 -13.37 8.44
N GLU A 22 4.77 -12.82 8.15
CA GLU A 22 5.02 -11.39 8.45
C GLU A 22 4.34 -10.45 7.43
N ASN A 23 3.89 -11.00 6.31
CA ASN A 23 3.18 -10.31 5.24
C ASN A 23 1.83 -10.99 5.08
N GLY A 24 0.74 -10.37 5.54
CA GLY A 24 -0.60 -10.93 5.36
C GLY A 24 -0.91 -11.25 3.88
N PRO A 25 -1.95 -12.06 3.60
CA PRO A 25 -2.23 -12.53 2.25
C PRO A 25 -2.48 -11.35 1.29
N PRO A 26 -2.13 -11.49 -0.01
CA PRO A 26 -2.42 -10.46 -1.00
C PRO A 26 -3.92 -10.13 -1.05
N VAL A 27 -4.24 -8.85 -1.22
CA VAL A 27 -5.60 -8.32 -1.28
C VAL A 27 -6.05 -8.15 -2.72
N LYS A 28 -7.28 -8.55 -3.04
CA LYS A 28 -7.84 -8.43 -4.38
C LYS A 28 -8.56 -7.08 -4.54
N THR A 29 -8.23 -6.34 -5.60
CA THR A 29 -8.96 -5.13 -6.03
C THR A 29 -10.32 -5.48 -6.64
N ALA A 30 -11.20 -4.50 -6.82
CA ALA A 30 -12.47 -4.63 -7.52
C ALA A 30 -12.31 -5.14 -8.96
N SER A 31 -11.20 -4.79 -9.63
CA SER A 31 -10.85 -5.28 -10.98
C SER A 31 -10.30 -6.71 -11.01
N GLY A 32 -10.06 -7.29 -9.84
CA GLY A 32 -9.53 -8.65 -9.68
C GLY A 32 -8.02 -8.77 -9.61
N GLU A 33 -7.26 -7.68 -9.73
CA GLU A 33 -5.81 -7.66 -9.52
C GLU A 33 -5.46 -7.93 -8.04
N ARG A 34 -4.42 -8.72 -7.76
CA ARG A 34 -3.97 -9.02 -6.40
C ARG A 34 -2.78 -8.14 -6.02
N ILE A 35 -2.93 -7.37 -4.95
CA ILE A 35 -1.92 -6.47 -4.39
C ILE A 35 -1.27 -7.14 -3.19
N ASP A 36 0.06 -7.29 -3.23
CA ASP A 36 0.87 -7.80 -2.12
C ASP A 36 1.22 -6.67 -1.13
N ARG A 37 1.51 -5.47 -1.66
CA ARG A 37 1.97 -4.34 -0.86
C ARG A 37 1.56 -3.02 -1.47
N LEU A 38 1.27 -2.06 -0.60
CA LEU A 38 1.19 -0.65 -0.93
C LEU A 38 2.21 0.10 -0.07
N THR A 39 3.09 0.87 -0.70
CA THR A 39 4.00 1.78 -0.02
C THR A 39 3.70 3.21 -0.44
N ILE A 40 3.66 4.12 0.53
CA ILE A 40 3.49 5.56 0.32
C ILE A 40 4.82 6.20 0.67
N GLU A 41 5.53 6.72 -0.34
CA GLU A 41 6.76 7.50 -0.15
C GLU A 41 6.43 8.99 -0.25
N GLU A 42 6.83 9.78 0.74
CA GLU A 42 6.81 11.24 0.68
C GLU A 42 8.24 11.77 0.66
N ARG A 43 8.54 12.65 -0.30
CA ARG A 43 9.85 13.29 -0.46
C ARG A 43 9.69 14.79 -0.33
N PHE A 44 10.55 15.45 0.44
CA PHE A 44 10.49 16.89 0.64
C PHE A 44 11.46 17.59 -0.32
N ALA A 45 11.05 18.71 -0.92
CA ALA A 45 11.91 19.43 -1.87
C ALA A 45 13.18 20.03 -1.23
N THR A 46 13.18 20.19 0.10
CA THR A 46 14.24 20.84 0.87
C THR A 46 15.06 19.86 1.73
N SER A 47 14.83 18.55 1.61
CA SER A 47 15.51 17.51 2.40
C SER A 47 15.65 16.23 1.58
N ASP A 48 16.76 15.51 1.75
CA ASP A 48 16.94 14.18 1.17
C ASP A 48 16.17 13.08 1.93
N GLU A 49 15.45 13.45 3.00
CA GLU A 49 14.64 12.53 3.79
C GLU A 49 13.40 12.05 3.00
N VAL A 50 13.24 10.73 2.95
CA VAL A 50 12.07 10.05 2.39
C VAL A 50 11.26 9.44 3.52
N LYS A 51 10.04 9.94 3.76
CA LYS A 51 9.12 9.32 4.72
C LYS A 51 8.36 8.20 4.03
N GLU A 52 8.60 6.96 4.45
CA GLU A 52 7.96 5.78 3.89
C GLU A 52 6.89 5.20 4.84
N THR A 53 5.71 4.90 4.31
CA THR A 53 4.67 4.14 5.02
C THR A 53 4.26 2.92 4.20
N SER A 54 4.63 1.72 4.65
CA SER A 54 4.26 0.46 4.00
C SER A 54 3.03 -0.17 4.69
N LEU A 55 1.98 -0.43 3.91
CA LEU A 55 0.73 -1.02 4.38
C LEU A 55 0.68 -2.51 4.01
N ARG A 56 0.39 -3.35 5.01
CA ARG A 56 0.27 -4.82 4.89
C ARG A 56 -0.92 -5.33 5.68
N GLY A 57 -1.35 -6.57 5.41
CA GLY A 57 -2.42 -7.24 6.15
C GLY A 57 -3.75 -6.48 6.12
N GLU A 58 -4.37 -6.26 7.28
CA GLU A 58 -5.64 -5.55 7.39
C GLU A 58 -5.56 -4.09 6.92
N ARG A 59 -4.44 -3.40 7.21
CA ARG A 59 -4.22 -2.02 6.73
C ARG A 59 -4.16 -1.96 5.21
N LEU A 60 -3.57 -2.97 4.57
CA LEU A 60 -3.57 -3.10 3.11
C LEU A 60 -4.97 -3.33 2.56
N ARG A 61 -5.78 -4.18 3.23
CA ARG A 61 -7.18 -4.40 2.82
C ARG A 61 -7.97 -3.09 2.82
N ASN A 62 -7.91 -2.35 3.93
CA ASN A 62 -8.57 -1.07 4.06
C ASN A 62 -8.07 -0.04 3.04
N ALA A 63 -6.76 -0.04 2.74
CA ALA A 63 -6.20 0.84 1.73
C ALA A 63 -6.67 0.51 0.32
N VAL A 64 -6.70 -0.77 -0.06
CA VAL A 64 -7.16 -1.22 -1.38
C VAL A 64 -8.63 -0.89 -1.60
N GLU A 65 -9.48 -1.09 -0.60
CA GLU A 65 -10.89 -0.68 -0.66
C GLU A 65 -11.05 0.83 -0.90
N LEU A 66 -10.24 1.66 -0.23
CA LEU A 66 -10.23 3.10 -0.47
C LEU A 66 -9.70 3.43 -1.87
N MET A 67 -8.63 2.76 -2.33
CA MET A 67 -8.10 2.97 -3.68
C MET A 67 -9.13 2.65 -4.75
N ASP A 68 -9.90 1.56 -4.60
CA ASP A 68 -10.98 1.22 -5.53
C ASP A 68 -12.11 2.26 -5.48
N LYS A 69 -12.51 2.69 -4.27
CA LYS A 69 -13.53 3.73 -4.08
C LYS A 69 -13.17 5.05 -4.76
N HIS A 70 -11.90 5.43 -4.68
CA HIS A 70 -11.39 6.70 -5.22
C HIS A 70 -10.79 6.58 -6.62
N GLY A 71 -10.87 5.41 -7.27
CA GLY A 71 -10.38 5.22 -8.63
C GLY A 71 -8.85 5.27 -8.77
N VAL A 72 -8.10 5.03 -7.69
CA VAL A 72 -6.62 4.99 -7.73
C VAL A 72 -6.12 3.69 -8.37
N THR A 73 -6.82 2.57 -8.18
CA THR A 73 -6.43 1.26 -8.74
C THR A 73 -6.41 1.24 -10.27
N SER A 74 -7.24 2.07 -10.92
CA SER A 74 -7.34 2.19 -12.38
C SER A 74 -6.28 3.12 -13.00
N LEU A 75 -5.55 3.90 -12.18
CA LEU A 75 -4.48 4.75 -12.66
C LEU A 75 -3.32 3.91 -13.22
N LYS A 76 -2.84 4.31 -14.39
CA LYS A 76 -1.68 3.72 -15.07
C LYS A 76 -0.65 4.83 -15.30
N GLY A 77 0.62 4.53 -14.98
CA GLY A 77 1.74 5.43 -15.25
C GLY A 77 2.18 6.33 -14.09
N SER A 78 3.27 7.03 -14.34
CA SER A 78 3.85 8.08 -13.51
C SER A 78 3.29 9.44 -13.97
N PHE A 79 2.65 10.19 -13.06
CA PHE A 79 2.18 11.54 -13.35
C PHE A 79 3.23 12.55 -12.88
N GLU A 80 3.88 13.22 -13.82
CA GLU A 80 4.80 14.32 -13.51
C GLU A 80 4.12 15.62 -13.94
N SER A 81 3.78 16.46 -12.95
CA SER A 81 3.29 17.81 -13.20
C SER A 81 4.47 18.76 -13.19
N LYS A 82 4.68 19.50 -14.29
CA LYS A 82 5.71 20.53 -14.44
C LYS A 82 5.29 21.84 -13.76
N ALA A 83 4.87 21.79 -12.50
CA ALA A 83 4.75 22.99 -11.68
C ALA A 83 5.93 23.02 -10.70
N VAL A 84 6.81 24.01 -10.87
CA VAL A 84 7.90 24.30 -9.94
C VAL A 84 7.26 24.72 -8.62
N VAL A 85 7.14 23.81 -7.66
CA VAL A 85 6.73 24.17 -6.31
C VAL A 85 7.59 23.43 -5.30
N HIS A 86 8.20 24.22 -4.42
CA HIS A 86 9.13 23.87 -3.35
C HIS A 86 8.49 23.03 -2.22
N THR A 87 7.47 22.22 -2.49
CA THR A 87 6.58 21.62 -1.48
C THR A 87 6.70 20.10 -1.31
N GLY A 88 7.46 19.41 -2.17
CA GLY A 88 7.65 17.95 -2.06
C GLY A 88 6.61 17.12 -2.80
N SER A 89 6.87 15.82 -2.93
CA SER A 89 6.10 14.86 -3.74
C SER A 89 5.63 13.69 -2.91
N VAL A 90 4.52 13.06 -3.31
CA VAL A 90 4.10 11.76 -2.80
C VAL A 90 4.09 10.71 -3.92
N THR A 91 4.60 9.51 -3.66
CA THR A 91 4.59 8.38 -4.59
C THR A 91 3.83 7.22 -3.96
N LEU A 92 2.77 6.77 -4.64
CA LEU A 92 2.12 5.51 -4.32
C LEU A 92 2.80 4.39 -5.09
N ILE A 93 3.38 3.45 -4.38
CA ILE A 93 4.05 2.28 -4.91
C ILE A 93 3.13 1.09 -4.67
N VAL A 94 2.44 0.69 -5.73
CA VAL A 94 1.54 -0.45 -5.72
C VAL A 94 2.33 -1.65 -6.24
N LYS A 95 2.44 -2.71 -5.45
CA LYS A 95 3.10 -3.95 -5.84
C LYS A 95 2.08 -5.07 -6.04
N PRO A 96 1.66 -5.33 -7.29
CA PRO A 96 0.86 -6.50 -7.62
C PRO A 96 1.65 -7.81 -7.43
N VAL A 97 0.94 -8.93 -7.30
CA VAL A 97 1.55 -10.26 -7.24
C VAL A 97 2.00 -10.71 -8.63
N GLU A 98 1.17 -10.48 -9.65
CA GLU A 98 1.36 -11.04 -10.99
C GLU A 98 1.98 -10.05 -12.02
N ARG A 99 2.27 -8.81 -11.61
CA ARG A 99 2.70 -7.73 -12.52
C ARG A 99 3.85 -6.93 -11.94
N GLN A 100 4.49 -6.12 -12.79
CA GLN A 100 5.49 -5.16 -12.34
C GLN A 100 4.88 -4.13 -11.38
N GLU A 101 5.72 -3.65 -10.46
CA GLU A 101 5.40 -2.54 -9.57
C GLU A 101 4.92 -1.32 -10.36
N ARG A 102 3.87 -0.68 -9.87
CA ARG A 102 3.33 0.57 -10.41
C ARG A 102 3.66 1.70 -9.46
N ARG A 103 4.33 2.74 -9.97
CA ARG A 103 4.67 3.94 -9.22
C ARG A 103 3.82 5.10 -9.72
N ILE A 104 2.93 5.58 -8.87
CA ILE A 104 2.05 6.73 -9.14
C ILE A 104 2.65 7.91 -8.38
N VAL A 105 3.42 8.74 -9.08
CA VAL A 105 4.01 9.95 -8.51
C VAL A 105 3.00 11.09 -8.60
N VAL A 106 2.92 11.90 -7.55
CA VAL A 106 2.15 13.14 -7.48
C VAL A 106 3.11 14.23 -7.01
N GLN A 107 3.55 15.06 -7.95
CA GLN A 107 4.61 16.04 -7.70
C GLN A 107 4.07 17.41 -7.27
N THR A 108 2.92 17.82 -7.79
CA THR A 108 2.28 19.11 -7.50
C THR A 108 0.84 19.04 -8.02
N CYS A 109 -0.08 19.75 -7.36
CA CYS A 109 -1.54 19.81 -7.54
C CYS A 109 -2.36 18.62 -6.99
N ALA A 110 -3.55 18.92 -6.45
CA ALA A 110 -4.43 17.93 -5.86
C ALA A 110 -4.98 17.00 -6.94
N GLN A 111 -4.39 15.81 -7.09
CA GLN A 111 -4.87 14.82 -8.06
C GLN A 111 -6.25 14.30 -7.60
N GLU A 112 -7.25 14.39 -8.48
CA GLU A 112 -8.69 14.17 -8.20
C GLU A 112 -9.01 12.81 -7.56
N ASN A 113 -8.14 11.81 -7.74
CA ASN A 113 -8.30 10.46 -7.20
C ASN A 113 -7.35 10.19 -6.01
N VAL A 114 -6.09 10.62 -6.09
CA VAL A 114 -5.04 10.31 -5.11
C VAL A 114 -5.19 11.13 -3.83
N CYS A 115 -5.49 12.43 -3.92
CA CYS A 115 -5.61 13.23 -2.71
C CYS A 115 -6.86 12.89 -1.87
N PRO A 116 -8.04 12.66 -2.46
CA PRO A 116 -9.19 12.13 -1.71
C PRO A 116 -8.92 10.75 -1.08
N PHE A 117 -8.18 9.88 -1.77
CA PHE A 117 -7.72 8.62 -1.19
C PHE A 117 -6.83 8.85 0.05
N LEU A 118 -5.85 9.73 -0.02
CA LEU A 118 -4.92 10.03 1.08
C LEU A 118 -5.63 10.69 2.27
N GLU A 119 -6.61 11.55 2.02
CA GLU A 119 -7.46 12.14 3.07
C GLU A 119 -8.31 11.07 3.76
N ALA A 120 -8.92 10.16 3.01
CA ALA A 120 -9.68 9.05 3.57
C ALA A 120 -8.76 8.07 4.35
N ALA A 121 -7.54 7.84 3.86
CA ALA A 121 -6.54 7.02 4.52
C ALA A 121 -6.10 7.64 5.86
N LEU A 122 -5.90 8.96 5.91
CA LEU A 122 -5.63 9.71 7.14
C LEU A 122 -6.79 9.59 8.13
N ALA A 123 -8.03 9.81 7.68
CA ALA A 123 -9.21 9.70 8.52
C ALA A 123 -9.40 8.28 9.12
N LYS A 124 -8.89 7.24 8.44
CA LYS A 124 -8.87 5.85 8.92
C LYS A 124 -7.60 5.49 9.73
N GLY A 125 -6.69 6.42 9.98
CA GLY A 125 -5.42 6.14 10.69
C GLY A 125 -4.46 5.22 9.91
N LEU A 126 -4.60 5.13 8.58
CA LEU A 126 -3.67 4.36 7.74
C LEU A 126 -2.36 5.11 7.51
N ILE A 127 -2.39 6.43 7.59
CA ILE A 127 -1.22 7.32 7.58
C ILE A 127 -1.34 8.31 8.72
N GLU A 128 -0.22 8.86 9.18
CA GLU A 128 -0.16 9.72 10.37
C GLU A 128 -0.48 11.19 10.08
N HIS A 129 -0.24 11.64 8.85
CA HIS A 129 -0.37 13.04 8.48
C HIS A 129 -0.80 13.17 7.02
N LYS A 130 -1.39 14.33 6.68
CA LYS A 130 -1.74 14.67 5.30
C LYS A 130 -0.45 14.92 4.50
N PRO A 131 -0.18 14.20 3.39
CA PRO A 131 1.01 14.44 2.59
C PRO A 131 1.03 15.86 2.00
N VAL A 132 2.20 16.49 1.94
CA VAL A 132 2.37 17.89 1.57
C VAL A 132 1.87 18.17 0.14
N ALA A 133 2.06 17.22 -0.78
CA ALA A 133 1.53 17.30 -2.14
C ALA A 133 -0.01 17.50 -2.20
N CYS A 134 -0.74 17.07 -1.16
CA CYS A 134 -2.19 17.24 -1.06
C CYS A 134 -2.62 18.38 -0.11
N LYS A 135 -1.67 19.19 0.40
CA LYS A 135 -1.98 20.39 1.19
C LYS A 135 -2.23 21.63 0.33
N SER A 136 -1.72 21.65 -0.90
CA SER A 136 -1.89 22.79 -1.81
C SER A 136 -3.18 22.62 -2.62
N GLU A 137 -4.08 23.61 -2.51
CA GLU A 137 -5.35 23.69 -3.24
C GLU A 137 -5.19 24.17 -4.69
N ALA A 138 -3.95 24.34 -5.18
CA ALA A 138 -3.72 24.78 -6.54
C ALA A 138 -4.29 23.73 -7.53
N PRO A 139 -5.25 24.11 -8.40
CA PRO A 139 -5.84 23.19 -9.37
C PRO A 139 -4.78 22.66 -10.33
N CYS A 140 -4.91 21.38 -10.70
CA CYS A 140 -4.10 20.79 -11.76
C CYS A 140 -4.51 21.41 -13.10
N GLU A 141 -3.62 22.16 -13.75
CA GLU A 141 -3.81 22.49 -15.17
C GLU A 141 -3.70 21.18 -15.98
N LYS A 142 -4.70 20.95 -16.84
CA LYS A 142 -4.81 19.75 -17.68
C LYS A 142 -3.88 19.79 -18.89
#